data_AF-A0A2V8ZZS3-F1
#
_entry.id   AF-A0A2V8ZZS3-F1
#
_cell.length_a   1.000
_cell.length_b   1.000
_cell.length_c   1.000
_cell.angle_alpha   90.00
_cell.angle_beta   90.00
_cell.angle_gamma   90.00
#
_symmetry.space_group_name_H-M   'P 1'
#
loop_
_entity.id
_entity.type
_entity.pdbx_description
1 polymer ?
#
loop_
_entity_poly.entity_id
_entity_poly.type
_entity_poly.pdbx_seq_one_letter_code
_entity_poly.pdbx_strand_id
1 'polypeptide(L)'
;MKARTMLMGLILCFIGVGVCLADEPMMGTWKLNEAKSKLSPVVPKNTTVIYEVVSDNVKVTVEGTDSEGKATHNEWTGKFDDKDYPVTGDATSDMRSYKKVDEHTLTFTGKKDGKETLSGRIVISADGKTRTVTVTTTDSKGKKVTGTAVYNKQ
;
A
#
# COMPACT_ATOMS: atom_id res chain seq x y z
N MET A 1 61.19 17.69 -8.94
CA MET A 1 59.81 18.22 -8.84
C MET A 1 58.83 17.08 -9.05
N LYS A 2 57.74 17.09 -8.28
CA LYS A 2 56.95 15.91 -7.87
C LYS A 2 56.12 15.31 -9.02
N ALA A 3 56.21 13.99 -9.17
CA ALA A 3 55.30 13.16 -9.95
C ALA A 3 53.95 13.02 -9.25
N ARG A 4 52.84 13.28 -9.96
CA ARG A 4 51.50 12.75 -9.67
C ARG A 4 50.72 12.66 -10.97
N THR A 5 50.92 11.57 -11.71
CA THR A 5 50.03 11.19 -12.82
C THR A 5 48.78 10.58 -12.20
N MET A 6 47.72 11.37 -12.10
CA MET A 6 46.42 10.96 -11.58
C MET A 6 45.68 10.20 -12.69
N LEU A 7 45.70 8.87 -12.60
CA LEU A 7 44.84 7.99 -13.39
C LEU A 7 43.49 7.94 -12.67
N MET A 8 42.46 8.60 -13.20
CA MET A 8 41.09 8.46 -12.70
C MET A 8 40.23 7.82 -13.79
N GLY A 9 39.57 6.74 -13.38
CA GLY A 9 39.02 5.69 -14.23
C GLY A 9 37.86 6.11 -15.13
N LEU A 10 37.84 5.39 -16.24
CA LEU A 10 36.81 5.21 -17.26
C LEU A 10 35.37 5.43 -16.76
N ILE A 11 34.70 6.38 -17.40
CA ILE A 11 33.24 6.59 -17.37
C ILE A 11 32.57 5.36 -17.98
N LEU A 12 31.82 4.61 -17.18
CA LEU A 12 30.86 3.63 -17.68
C LEU A 12 29.46 4.23 -17.53
N CYS A 13 29.01 4.93 -18.59
CA CYS A 13 27.61 5.28 -18.77
C CYS A 13 26.83 3.98 -18.97
N PHE A 14 26.24 3.44 -17.90
CA PHE A 14 25.12 2.54 -18.05
C PHE A 14 23.93 3.37 -18.53
N ILE A 15 23.71 3.38 -19.84
CA ILE A 15 22.39 3.67 -20.39
C ILE A 15 21.52 2.48 -19.98
N GLY A 16 20.94 2.57 -18.78
CA GLY A 16 19.86 1.69 -18.39
C GLY A 16 18.74 1.93 -19.38
N VAL A 17 18.45 0.93 -20.23
CA VAL A 17 17.18 0.86 -20.94
C VAL A 17 16.13 0.74 -19.84
N GLY A 18 15.62 1.89 -19.40
CA GLY A 18 14.44 1.95 -18.57
C GLY A 18 13.33 1.35 -19.39
N VAL A 19 13.00 0.10 -19.12
CA VAL A 19 11.68 -0.42 -19.48
C VAL A 19 10.73 0.54 -18.78
N CYS A 20 10.07 1.42 -19.55
CA CYS A 20 8.87 2.08 -19.09
C CYS A 20 7.84 0.95 -18.90
N LEU A 21 7.95 0.24 -17.77
CA LEU A 21 6.74 -0.18 -17.09
C LEU A 21 6.00 1.13 -16.91
N ALA A 22 4.85 1.25 -17.58
CA ALA A 22 3.92 2.33 -17.26
C ALA A 22 3.88 2.42 -15.74
N ASP A 23 4.14 3.61 -15.21
CA ASP A 23 4.19 3.87 -13.79
C ASP A 23 2.80 3.47 -13.24
N GLU A 24 2.66 2.22 -12.77
CA GLU A 24 1.38 1.68 -12.30
C GLU A 24 1.01 2.57 -11.11
N PRO A 25 -0.04 3.41 -11.20
CA PRO A 25 -0.22 4.52 -10.27
C PRO A 25 -0.27 4.08 -8.80
N MET A 26 -0.65 2.82 -8.56
CA MET A 26 -0.71 2.18 -7.25
C MET A 26 0.67 1.89 -6.62
N MET A 27 1.70 1.65 -7.43
CA MET A 27 3.01 1.17 -6.97
C MET A 27 3.79 2.24 -6.21
N GLY A 28 4.67 1.79 -5.31
CA GLY A 28 5.56 2.63 -4.52
C GLY A 28 5.16 2.77 -3.05
N THR A 29 5.81 3.71 -2.38
CA THR A 29 5.67 3.95 -0.94
C THR A 29 4.71 5.09 -0.68
N TRP A 30 3.70 4.83 0.15
CA TRP A 30 2.65 5.77 0.54
C TRP A 30 2.75 6.08 2.02
N LYS A 31 3.01 7.33 2.37
CA LYS A 31 3.09 7.79 3.76
C LYS A 31 1.84 8.54 4.17
N LEU A 32 1.29 8.19 5.32
CA LEU A 32 0.05 8.75 5.83
C LEU A 32 0.17 10.28 6.01
N ASN A 33 -0.83 10.99 5.52
CA ASN A 33 -1.05 12.39 5.74
C ASN A 33 -2.16 12.56 6.78
N GLU A 34 -1.78 12.55 8.06
CA GLU A 34 -2.73 12.62 9.18
C GLU A 34 -3.57 13.90 9.13
N ALA A 35 -2.98 15.03 8.75
CA ALA A 35 -3.67 16.32 8.66
C ALA A 35 -4.81 16.34 7.61
N LYS A 36 -4.72 15.53 6.56
CA LYS A 36 -5.76 15.38 5.54
C LYS A 36 -6.70 14.18 5.78
N SER A 37 -6.39 13.35 6.77
CA SER A 37 -7.12 12.11 7.03
C SER A 37 -8.27 12.34 8.01
N LYS A 38 -9.32 11.53 7.88
CA LYS A 38 -10.44 11.40 8.82
C LYS A 38 -10.50 9.95 9.26
N LEU A 39 -9.57 9.58 10.14
CA LEU A 39 -9.42 8.19 10.58
C LEU A 39 -10.52 7.81 11.56
N SER A 40 -10.92 6.54 11.50
CA SER A 40 -11.78 5.95 12.51
C SER A 40 -10.94 5.47 13.69
N PRO A 41 -11.36 5.70 14.95
CA PRO A 41 -10.59 5.28 16.14
C PRO A 41 -10.57 3.76 16.35
N VAL A 42 -11.44 3.01 15.66
CA VAL A 42 -11.56 1.55 15.80
C VAL A 42 -10.82 0.76 14.72
N VAL A 43 -10.10 1.45 13.84
CA VAL A 43 -9.32 0.82 12.75
C VAL A 43 -7.85 1.16 12.96
N PRO A 44 -6.92 0.21 12.79
CA PRO A 44 -5.49 0.51 12.87
C PRO A 44 -5.10 1.68 11.97
N LYS A 45 -4.23 2.54 12.50
CA LYS A 45 -3.65 3.66 11.76
C LYS A 45 -2.48 3.14 10.93
N ASN A 46 -2.73 2.88 9.66
CA ASN A 46 -1.67 2.49 8.71
C ASN A 46 -0.84 3.73 8.36
N THR A 47 0.39 3.80 8.85
CA THR A 47 1.32 4.93 8.71
C THR A 47 2.08 4.89 7.40
N THR A 48 2.43 3.69 6.93
CA THR A 48 3.13 3.46 5.66
C THR A 48 2.50 2.28 4.93
N VAL A 49 2.30 2.40 3.62
CA VAL A 49 1.87 1.31 2.76
C VAL A 49 2.79 1.24 1.55
N ILE A 50 3.35 0.07 1.27
CA ILE A 50 4.30 -0.15 0.18
C ILE A 50 3.70 -1.16 -0.78
N TYR A 51 3.64 -0.81 -2.06
CA TYR A 51 3.22 -1.71 -3.15
C TYR A 51 4.43 -1.99 -4.05
N GLU A 52 4.78 -3.26 -4.18
CA GLU A 52 5.95 -3.71 -4.94
C GLU A 52 5.59 -4.87 -5.87
N VAL A 53 6.14 -4.87 -7.08
CA VAL A 53 6.00 -6.02 -7.99
C VAL A 53 6.96 -7.12 -7.55
N VAL A 54 6.43 -8.32 -7.34
CA VAL A 54 7.21 -9.52 -7.01
C VAL A 54 6.82 -10.62 -7.99
N SER A 55 7.67 -10.82 -9.01
CA SER A 55 7.36 -11.68 -10.16
C SER A 55 6.03 -11.24 -10.82
N ASP A 56 5.04 -12.13 -10.91
CA ASP A 56 3.73 -11.86 -11.52
C ASP A 56 2.67 -11.38 -10.52
N ASN A 57 3.07 -11.07 -9.29
CA ASN A 57 2.20 -10.63 -8.21
C ASN A 57 2.62 -9.24 -7.69
N VAL A 58 1.78 -8.69 -6.82
CA VAL A 58 2.08 -7.50 -6.02
C VAL A 58 2.23 -7.92 -4.57
N LYS A 59 3.31 -7.51 -3.93
CA LYS A 59 3.45 -7.51 -2.47
C LYS A 59 2.98 -6.17 -1.93
N VAL A 60 2.14 -6.22 -0.90
CA VAL A 60 1.70 -5.07 -0.13
C VAL A 60 2.18 -5.22 1.30
N THR A 61 3.02 -4.30 1.74
CA THR A 61 3.49 -4.21 3.13
C THR A 61 2.84 -3.02 3.81
N VAL A 62 2.31 -3.22 5.00
CA VAL A 62 1.62 -2.19 5.77
C VAL A 62 2.25 -2.08 7.16
N GLU A 63 2.72 -0.89 7.48
CA GLU A 63 3.13 -0.51 8.83
C GLU A 63 2.09 0.42 9.45
N GLY A 64 1.94 0.35 10.77
CA GLY A 64 0.97 1.18 11.46
C GLY A 64 1.03 1.10 12.97
N THR A 65 -0.04 1.61 13.59
CA THR A 65 -0.31 1.46 15.01
C THR A 65 -1.75 1.05 15.24
N ASP A 66 -2.00 0.17 16.22
CA ASP A 66 -3.36 -0.15 16.66
C ASP A 66 -3.98 0.96 17.53
N SER A 67 -5.19 0.73 18.06
CA SER A 67 -5.88 1.67 18.94
C SER A 67 -5.20 1.87 20.30
N GLU A 68 -4.30 0.97 20.70
CA GLU A 68 -3.49 1.08 21.92
C GLU A 68 -2.14 1.78 21.66
N GLY A 69 -1.87 2.16 20.40
CA GLY A 69 -0.62 2.76 19.98
C GLY A 69 0.54 1.77 19.79
N LYS A 70 0.28 0.46 19.82
CA LYS A 70 1.31 -0.55 19.54
C LYS A 70 1.55 -0.64 18.05
N ALA A 71 2.82 -0.84 17.67
CA ALA A 71 3.20 -1.02 16.29
C ALA A 71 2.53 -2.27 15.68
N THR A 72 2.06 -2.14 14.44
CA THR A 72 1.45 -3.22 13.67
C THR A 72 2.17 -3.38 12.34
N HIS A 73 2.32 -4.61 11.89
CA HIS A 73 2.90 -4.95 10.59
C HIS A 73 2.07 -6.05 9.94
N ASN A 74 1.68 -5.87 8.68
CA ASN A 74 1.09 -6.94 7.88
C ASN A 74 1.60 -6.95 6.45
N GLU A 75 1.60 -8.15 5.87
CA GLU A 75 1.97 -8.39 4.48
C GLU A 75 0.87 -9.15 3.75
N TRP A 76 0.75 -8.85 2.46
CA TRP A 76 -0.12 -9.53 1.53
C TRP A 76 0.61 -9.69 0.20
N THR A 77 0.48 -10.84 -0.46
CA THR A 77 1.01 -11.04 -1.82
C THR A 77 -0.05 -11.69 -2.69
N GLY A 78 -0.38 -11.07 -3.81
CA GLY A 78 -1.43 -11.57 -4.70
C GLY A 78 -1.61 -10.71 -5.95
N LYS A 79 -2.79 -10.81 -6.57
CA LYS A 79 -3.16 -10.08 -7.78
C LYS A 79 -4.37 -9.19 -7.54
N PHE A 80 -4.55 -8.19 -8.40
CA PHE A 80 -5.73 -7.30 -8.39
C PHE A 80 -6.89 -7.90 -9.21
N ASP A 81 -7.16 -9.19 -9.03
CA ASP A 81 -8.08 -10.01 -9.84
C ASP A 81 -9.36 -10.45 -9.09
N ASP A 82 -9.67 -9.78 -7.97
CA ASP A 82 -10.83 -10.03 -7.11
C ASP A 82 -10.82 -11.39 -6.39
N LYS A 83 -9.67 -12.10 -6.39
CA LYS A 83 -9.51 -13.34 -5.62
C LYS A 83 -8.97 -13.07 -4.21
N ASP A 84 -9.35 -13.93 -3.27
CA ASP A 84 -8.83 -13.89 -1.91
C ASP A 84 -7.41 -14.47 -1.88
N TYR A 85 -6.48 -13.71 -1.29
CA TYR A 85 -5.12 -14.15 -0.98
C TYR A 85 -4.84 -13.95 0.52
N PRO A 86 -3.97 -14.77 1.13
CA PRO A 86 -3.69 -14.71 2.56
C PRO A 86 -3.03 -13.40 2.97
N VAL A 87 -3.35 -12.94 4.19
CA VAL A 87 -2.70 -11.83 4.88
C VAL A 87 -1.95 -12.39 6.08
N THR A 88 -0.71 -11.96 6.28
CA THR A 88 0.11 -12.32 7.44
C THR A 88 0.23 -11.10 8.35
N GLY A 89 0.08 -11.27 9.67
CA GLY A 89 0.32 -10.22 10.66
C GLY A 89 -0.85 -9.27 10.95
N ASP A 90 -2.00 -9.43 10.27
CA ASP A 90 -3.21 -8.66 10.53
C ASP A 90 -4.13 -9.43 11.49
N ALA A 91 -4.42 -8.86 12.65
CA ALA A 91 -5.31 -9.47 13.63
C ALA A 91 -6.79 -9.46 13.19
N THR A 92 -7.15 -8.58 12.26
CA THR A 92 -8.54 -8.30 11.86
C THR A 92 -8.97 -8.99 10.57
N SER A 93 -8.02 -9.49 9.78
CA SER A 93 -8.27 -10.19 8.51
C SER A 93 -7.20 -11.26 8.28
N ASP A 94 -7.60 -12.46 7.85
CA ASP A 94 -6.70 -13.53 7.39
C ASP A 94 -6.63 -13.64 5.86
N MET A 95 -7.61 -13.07 5.16
CA MET A 95 -7.66 -13.03 3.69
C MET A 95 -7.98 -11.61 3.22
N ARG A 96 -7.44 -11.23 2.06
CA ARG A 96 -7.74 -9.97 1.39
C ARG A 96 -7.80 -10.16 -0.11
N SER A 97 -8.80 -9.55 -0.74
CA SER A 97 -8.91 -9.45 -2.19
C SER A 97 -8.79 -8.00 -2.63
N TYR A 98 -8.25 -7.80 -3.83
CA TYR A 98 -8.20 -6.51 -4.51
C TYR A 98 -8.78 -6.66 -5.91
N LYS A 99 -9.53 -5.68 -6.36
CA LYS A 99 -10.11 -5.63 -7.70
C LYS A 99 -9.72 -4.32 -8.37
N LYS A 100 -9.12 -4.42 -9.57
CA LYS A 100 -8.87 -3.25 -10.42
C LYS A 100 -10.18 -2.76 -11.01
N VAL A 101 -10.56 -1.52 -10.70
CA VAL A 101 -11.72 -0.83 -11.29
C VAL A 101 -11.28 -0.06 -12.53
N ASP A 102 -10.16 0.64 -12.41
CA ASP A 102 -9.46 1.34 -13.48
C ASP A 102 -7.98 1.53 -13.08
N GLU A 103 -7.18 2.22 -13.90
CA GLU A 103 -5.75 2.45 -13.64
C GLU A 103 -5.45 3.19 -12.33
N HIS A 104 -6.39 4.00 -11.84
CA HIS A 104 -6.23 4.83 -10.63
C HIS A 104 -7.11 4.37 -9.47
N THR A 105 -7.86 3.27 -9.63
CA THR A 105 -8.84 2.83 -8.64
C THR A 105 -8.77 1.33 -8.38
N LEU A 106 -8.65 0.99 -7.09
CA LEU A 106 -8.90 -0.37 -6.59
C LEU A 106 -10.10 -0.38 -5.63
N THR A 107 -10.81 -1.50 -5.59
CA THR A 107 -11.61 -1.87 -4.41
C THR A 107 -10.97 -3.05 -3.71
N PHE A 108 -11.23 -3.21 -2.42
CA PHE A 108 -10.70 -4.33 -1.65
C PHE A 108 -11.68 -4.80 -0.59
N THR A 109 -11.56 -6.07 -0.23
CA THR A 109 -12.31 -6.71 0.84
C THR A 109 -11.33 -7.46 1.74
N GLY A 110 -11.52 -7.34 3.05
CA GLY A 110 -10.82 -8.13 4.06
C GLY A 110 -11.80 -9.12 4.70
N LYS A 111 -11.33 -10.34 4.94
CA LYS A 111 -12.13 -11.39 5.58
C LYS A 111 -11.38 -11.96 6.77
N LYS A 112 -12.15 -12.40 7.75
CA LYS A 112 -11.72 -13.19 8.91
C LYS A 112 -12.61 -14.40 9.03
N ASP A 113 -12.03 -15.60 9.09
CA ASP A 113 -12.78 -16.86 9.20
C ASP A 113 -13.89 -16.98 8.14
N GLY A 114 -13.59 -16.55 6.90
CA GLY A 114 -14.52 -16.57 5.76
C GLY A 114 -15.60 -15.47 5.76
N LYS A 115 -15.65 -14.59 6.77
CA LYS A 115 -16.62 -13.49 6.86
C LYS A 115 -15.97 -12.16 6.50
N GLU A 116 -16.65 -11.33 5.72
CA GLU A 116 -16.19 -9.96 5.44
C GLU A 116 -16.17 -9.12 6.72
N THR A 117 -14.99 -8.62 7.08
CA THR A 117 -14.78 -7.72 8.22
C THR A 117 -14.63 -6.28 7.79
N LEU A 118 -14.14 -6.06 6.56
CA LEU A 118 -13.96 -4.74 5.99
C LEU A 118 -14.06 -4.74 4.46
N SER A 119 -14.41 -3.59 3.92
CA SER A 119 -14.28 -3.30 2.50
C SER A 119 -13.91 -1.85 2.28
N GLY A 120 -13.32 -1.54 1.14
CA GLY A 120 -12.88 -0.19 0.84
C GLY A 120 -12.57 0.08 -0.61
N ARG A 121 -12.28 1.35 -0.88
CA ARG A 121 -11.90 1.89 -2.18
C ARG A 121 -10.63 2.71 -2.04
N ILE A 122 -9.70 2.49 -2.94
CA ILE A 122 -8.43 3.20 -3.08
C ILE A 122 -8.52 4.01 -4.38
N VAL A 123 -8.20 5.29 -4.30
CA VAL A 123 -8.13 6.19 -5.46
C VAL A 123 -6.79 6.91 -5.44
N ILE A 124 -6.07 6.85 -6.56
CA ILE A 124 -4.83 7.59 -6.80
C ILE A 124 -5.16 8.85 -7.60
N SER A 125 -4.63 10.00 -7.20
CA SER A 125 -4.79 11.26 -7.95
C SER A 125 -4.20 11.14 -9.36
N ALA A 126 -4.70 11.96 -10.29
CA ALA A 126 -4.24 11.96 -11.67
C ALA A 126 -2.73 12.21 -11.81
N ASP A 127 -2.13 12.97 -10.89
CA ASP A 127 -0.69 13.24 -10.85
C ASP A 127 0.14 12.13 -10.17
N GLY A 128 -0.51 11.06 -9.69
CA GLY A 128 0.14 9.93 -9.03
C GLY A 128 0.68 10.23 -7.63
N LYS A 129 0.44 11.42 -7.05
CA LYS A 129 1.10 11.85 -5.79
C LYS A 129 0.28 11.62 -4.54
N THR A 130 -1.03 11.44 -4.67
CA THR A 130 -1.95 11.27 -3.54
C THR A 130 -2.71 9.97 -3.66
N ARG A 131 -2.77 9.20 -2.57
CA ARG A 131 -3.60 8.01 -2.44
C ARG A 131 -4.65 8.26 -1.38
N THR A 132 -5.93 8.11 -1.73
CA THR A 132 -7.05 8.21 -0.79
C THR A 132 -7.69 6.85 -0.62
N VAL A 133 -7.81 6.39 0.62
CA VAL A 133 -8.48 5.15 0.99
C VAL A 133 -9.72 5.49 1.78
N THR A 134 -10.88 5.03 1.31
CA THR A 134 -12.10 5.02 2.10
C THR A 134 -12.38 3.58 2.50
N VAL A 135 -12.42 3.30 3.79
CA VAL A 135 -12.63 1.96 4.34
C VAL A 135 -13.86 1.97 5.24
N THR A 136 -14.67 0.93 5.13
CA THR A 136 -15.75 0.63 6.06
C THR A 136 -15.44 -0.68 6.76
N THR A 137 -15.37 -0.64 8.08
CA THR A 137 -15.21 -1.84 8.92
C THR A 137 -16.53 -2.17 9.59
N THR A 138 -16.77 -3.44 9.84
CA THR A 138 -17.90 -3.92 10.63
C THR A 138 -17.37 -4.37 11.99
N ASP A 139 -17.85 -3.79 13.08
CA ASP A 139 -17.46 -4.20 14.42
C ASP A 139 -18.13 -5.53 14.83
N SER A 140 -17.74 -6.08 15.98
CA SER A 140 -18.30 -7.33 16.51
C SER A 140 -19.81 -7.29 16.81
N LYS A 141 -20.41 -6.10 16.83
CA LYS A 141 -21.85 -5.87 17.03
C LYS A 141 -22.59 -5.62 15.71
N GLY A 142 -21.91 -5.73 14.57
CA GLY A 142 -22.47 -5.50 13.24
C GLY A 142 -22.60 -4.02 12.86
N LYS A 143 -22.07 -3.09 13.68
CA LYS A 143 -22.10 -1.67 13.35
C LYS A 143 -21.00 -1.35 12.35
N LYS A 144 -21.38 -0.63 11.29
CA LYS A 144 -20.43 -0.15 10.29
C LYS A 144 -19.81 1.17 10.72
N VAL A 145 -18.49 1.28 10.57
CA VAL A 145 -17.74 2.52 10.80
C VAL A 145 -16.89 2.81 9.57
N THR A 146 -16.97 4.04 9.07
CA THR A 146 -16.22 4.47 7.89
C THR A 146 -15.10 5.43 8.29
N GLY A 147 -13.93 5.27 7.67
CA GLY A 147 -12.81 6.20 7.78
C GLY A 147 -12.20 6.51 6.43
N THR A 148 -11.53 7.65 6.34
CA THR A 148 -10.77 8.07 5.16
C THR A 148 -9.32 8.33 5.53
N ALA A 149 -8.40 7.61 4.92
CA ALA A 149 -6.96 7.81 5.06
C ALA A 149 -6.41 8.40 3.76
N VAL A 150 -5.68 9.51 3.88
CA VAL A 150 -5.00 10.17 2.77
C VAL A 150 -3.50 9.96 2.93
N TYR A 151 -2.82 9.59 1.86
CA TYR A 151 -1.39 9.36 1.83
C TYR A 151 -0.75 10.20 0.74
N ASN A 152 0.49 10.62 0.97
CA ASN A 152 1.35 11.20 -0.05
C ASN A 152 2.32 10.11 -0.52
N LYS A 153 2.64 10.10 -1.81
CA LYS A 153 3.74 9.29 -2.34
C LYS A 153 5.06 9.82 -1.78
N GLN A 154 5.93 8.92 -1.35
CA GLN A 154 7.25 9.25 -0.81
C GLN A 154 8.29 9.44 -1.91
#